data_AF-A0A927WA42-F1
#
_entry.id   AF-A0A927WA42-F1
#
_cell.length_a   1.000
_cell.length_b   1.000
_cell.length_c   1.000
_cell.angle_alpha   90.00
_cell.angle_beta   90.00
_cell.angle_gamma   90.00
#
_symmetry.space_group_name_H-M   'P 1'
#
loop_
_entity.id
_entity.type
_entity.pdbx_description
1 polymer ?
#
loop_
_entity_poly.entity_id
_entity_poly.type
_entity_poly.pdbx_seq_one_letter_code
_entity_poly.pdbx_strand_id
1 'polypeptide(L)'
;MKDKLIRATAKDGQVRIIAAITTELVNEATKTHECMPTASAAVGRMLTGGVLMGAMLKNDTDSLTIQIDGGGEAKGVTVTAHHDGSVKGYIGNPKVDLPLNEKGKLEVGGAIGKNGYLKVIKDMGLKEPYVGQVPIYTGEVGDDIAYYFTVSEQTPSAVALGVLVDTDLS
;
A
#
# COMPACT_ATOMS: atom_id res chain seq x y z
N MET A 1 -5.05 -19.96 0.53
CA MET A 1 -3.90 -20.00 1.45
C MET A 1 -4.18 -18.96 2.52
N LYS A 2 -3.98 -19.29 3.79
CA LYS A 2 -4.23 -18.33 4.86
C LYS A 2 -3.21 -17.18 4.79
N ASP A 3 -3.67 -15.98 5.08
CA ASP A 3 -2.79 -14.81 5.15
C ASP A 3 -1.71 -14.98 6.22
N LYS A 4 -0.51 -14.46 5.91
CA LYS A 4 0.67 -14.64 6.75
C LYS A 4 1.65 -13.49 6.55
N LEU A 5 2.23 -13.02 7.66
CA LEU A 5 3.36 -12.10 7.66
C LEU A 5 4.60 -12.79 8.25
N ILE A 6 5.75 -12.57 7.63
CA ILE A 6 7.05 -13.02 8.11
C ILE A 6 8.01 -11.84 8.19
N ARG A 7 8.86 -11.86 9.22
CA ARG A 7 9.97 -10.92 9.39
C ARG A 7 11.27 -11.72 9.42
N ALA A 8 12.28 -11.22 8.74
CA ALA A 8 13.60 -11.80 8.72
C ALA A 8 14.67 -10.70 8.67
N THR A 9 15.89 -11.09 8.98
CA THR A 9 17.08 -10.24 8.83
C THR A 9 18.14 -10.99 8.03
N ALA A 10 19.00 -10.23 7.36
CA ALA A 10 20.16 -10.76 6.64
C ALA A 10 21.38 -9.87 6.88
N LYS A 11 22.57 -10.38 6.53
CA LYS A 11 23.85 -9.67 6.66
C LYS A 11 24.06 -9.11 8.07
N ASP A 12 23.98 -10.00 9.07
CA ASP A 12 24.17 -9.68 10.49
C ASP A 12 23.28 -8.53 11.00
N GLY A 13 22.03 -8.47 10.50
CA GLY A 13 21.06 -7.45 10.90
C GLY A 13 21.12 -6.15 10.11
N GLN A 14 22.02 -6.03 9.13
CA GLN A 14 22.10 -4.84 8.26
C GLN A 14 20.95 -4.75 7.26
N VAL A 15 20.28 -5.87 6.97
CA VAL A 15 19.13 -5.92 6.06
C VAL A 15 17.92 -6.44 6.82
N ARG A 16 16.82 -5.68 6.78
CA ARG A 16 15.51 -6.10 7.27
C ARG A 16 14.63 -6.53 6.10
N ILE A 17 13.99 -7.69 6.23
CA ILE A 17 13.09 -8.26 5.22
C ILE A 17 11.74 -8.49 5.89
N ILE A 18 10.68 -7.98 5.27
CA ILE A 18 9.30 -8.25 5.67
C ILE A 18 8.57 -8.72 4.43
N ALA A 19 7.86 -9.84 4.53
CA ALA A 19 7.06 -10.38 3.44
C ALA A 19 5.69 -10.79 3.99
N ALA A 20 4.66 -10.62 3.16
CA ALA A 20 3.30 -10.98 3.53
C ALA A 20 2.55 -11.59 2.35
N ILE A 21 1.65 -12.51 2.67
CA ILE A 21 0.57 -12.97 1.81
C ILE A 21 -0.71 -12.43 2.44
N THR A 22 -1.46 -11.65 1.67
CA THR A 22 -2.61 -10.84 2.09
C THR A 22 -3.85 -11.11 1.21
N THR A 23 -3.93 -12.30 0.63
CA THR A 23 -4.97 -12.66 -0.33
C THR A 23 -6.37 -12.59 0.28
N GLU A 24 -6.57 -13.12 1.49
CA GLU A 24 -7.87 -13.10 2.16
C GLU A 24 -8.29 -11.68 2.53
N LEU A 25 -7.36 -10.89 3.08
CA LEU A 25 -7.54 -9.48 3.38
C LEU A 25 -7.95 -8.67 2.15
N VAL A 26 -7.22 -8.81 1.04
CA VAL A 26 -7.50 -8.05 -0.19
C VAL A 26 -8.83 -8.47 -0.79
N ASN A 27 -9.15 -9.77 -0.80
CA ASN A 27 -10.45 -10.27 -1.26
C ASN A 27 -11.62 -9.72 -0.42
N GLU A 28 -11.45 -9.66 0.90
CA GLU A 28 -12.46 -9.08 1.79
C GLU A 28 -12.68 -7.60 1.50
N ALA A 29 -11.60 -6.82 1.34
CA ALA A 29 -11.70 -5.40 1.00
C ALA A 29 -12.34 -5.17 -0.38
N THR A 30 -11.93 -5.92 -1.41
CA THR A 30 -12.50 -5.86 -2.76
C THR A 30 -13.98 -6.17 -2.75
N LYS A 31 -14.41 -7.21 -2.01
CA LYS A 31 -15.82 -7.57 -1.89
C LYS A 31 -16.61 -6.51 -1.14
N THR A 32 -16.07 -6.00 -0.04
CA THR A 32 -16.74 -5.01 0.81
C THR A 32 -16.98 -3.68 0.09
N HIS A 33 -15.99 -3.23 -0.68
CA HIS A 33 -16.06 -1.97 -1.43
C HIS A 33 -16.59 -2.15 -2.85
N GLU A 34 -16.91 -3.38 -3.24
CA GLU A 34 -17.34 -3.76 -4.60
C GLU A 34 -16.39 -3.22 -5.69
N CYS A 35 -15.09 -3.43 -5.49
CA CYS A 35 -14.05 -2.91 -6.36
C CYS A 35 -14.05 -3.60 -7.73
N MET A 36 -13.88 -2.82 -8.78
CA MET A 36 -13.51 -3.31 -10.11
C MET A 36 -12.04 -3.78 -10.14
N PRO A 37 -11.57 -4.50 -11.18
CA PRO A 37 -10.22 -5.06 -11.22
C PRO A 37 -9.09 -4.07 -10.94
N THR A 38 -9.06 -2.93 -11.64
CA THR A 38 -8.01 -1.93 -11.44
C THR A 38 -8.06 -1.34 -10.02
N ALA A 39 -9.25 -1.04 -9.51
CA ALA A 39 -9.47 -0.58 -8.14
C ALA A 39 -9.00 -1.60 -7.09
N SER A 40 -9.27 -2.89 -7.33
CA SER A 40 -8.84 -4.01 -6.47
C SER A 40 -7.32 -4.11 -6.38
N ALA A 41 -6.63 -3.95 -7.52
CA ALA A 41 -5.17 -3.92 -7.52
C ALA A 41 -4.63 -2.70 -6.77
N ALA A 42 -5.20 -1.51 -6.95
CA ALA A 42 -4.77 -0.30 -6.26
C ALA A 42 -4.94 -0.40 -4.73
N VAL A 43 -6.14 -0.75 -4.25
CA VAL A 43 -6.40 -0.90 -2.81
C VAL A 43 -5.63 -2.08 -2.22
N GLY A 44 -5.51 -3.19 -2.96
CA GLY A 44 -4.82 -4.38 -2.47
C GLY A 44 -3.32 -4.17 -2.29
N ARG A 45 -2.65 -3.44 -3.20
CA ARG A 45 -1.26 -3.04 -3.04
C ARG A 45 -1.09 -2.12 -1.82
N MET A 46 -1.98 -1.13 -1.66
CA MET A 46 -1.93 -0.22 -0.52
C MET A 46 -2.17 -0.94 0.82
N LEU A 47 -3.13 -1.86 0.90
CA LEU A 47 -3.40 -2.67 2.10
C LEU A 47 -2.17 -3.51 2.47
N THR A 48 -1.57 -4.17 1.48
CA THR A 48 -0.37 -4.97 1.67
C THR A 48 0.81 -4.10 2.10
N GLY A 49 1.02 -2.94 1.48
CA GLY A 49 2.00 -1.96 1.91
C GLY A 49 1.77 -1.50 3.36
N GLY A 50 0.51 -1.27 3.74
CA GLY A 50 0.09 -0.98 5.11
C GLY A 50 0.49 -2.09 6.09
N VAL A 51 0.21 -3.36 5.76
CA VAL A 51 0.60 -4.52 6.59
C VAL A 51 2.12 -4.58 6.76
N LEU A 52 2.88 -4.41 5.68
CA LEU A 52 4.35 -4.46 5.73
C LEU A 52 4.94 -3.33 6.58
N MET A 53 4.43 -2.11 6.43
CA MET A 53 4.90 -0.94 7.18
C MET A 53 4.39 -0.92 8.62
N GLY A 54 3.15 -1.36 8.87
CA GLY A 54 2.58 -1.52 10.20
C GLY A 54 3.36 -2.52 11.04
N ALA A 55 3.85 -3.59 10.40
CA ALA A 55 4.79 -4.53 11.02
C ALA A 55 6.15 -3.89 11.41
N MET A 56 6.42 -2.62 11.12
CA MET A 56 7.60 -1.92 11.58
C MET A 56 7.35 -1.06 12.83
N LEU A 57 6.09 -0.92 13.27
CA LEU A 57 5.71 -0.20 14.49
C LEU A 57 6.25 -0.90 15.73
N LYS A 58 6.51 -0.11 16.79
CA LYS A 58 7.19 -0.59 17.99
C LYS A 58 6.24 -0.87 19.14
N ASN A 59 5.20 -0.05 19.30
CA ASN A 59 4.25 -0.19 20.40
C ASN A 59 2.88 -0.64 19.90
N ASP A 60 2.13 -1.29 20.79
CA ASP A 60 0.83 -1.85 20.45
C ASP A 60 -0.23 -0.79 20.13
N THR A 61 -0.04 0.41 20.67
CA THR A 61 -0.88 1.58 20.48
C THR A 61 -0.50 2.41 19.26
N ASP A 62 0.67 2.15 18.66
CA ASP A 62 1.09 2.91 17.49
C ASP A 62 0.19 2.56 16.29
N SER A 63 -0.03 3.54 15.43
CA SER A 63 -0.70 3.33 14.15
C SER A 63 0.00 4.08 13.03
N LEU A 64 -0.17 3.56 11.82
CA LEU A 64 0.38 4.11 10.60
C LEU A 64 -0.76 4.34 9.63
N THR A 65 -0.90 5.53 9.07
CA THR A 65 -1.81 5.81 7.95
C THR A 65 -1.02 6.19 6.70
N ILE A 66 -1.25 5.47 5.60
CA ILE A 66 -0.70 5.73 4.28
C ILE A 66 -1.80 6.30 3.40
N GLN A 67 -1.55 7.43 2.76
CA GLN A 67 -2.44 8.07 1.79
C GLN A 67 -1.67 8.25 0.48
N ILE A 68 -2.25 7.79 -0.62
CA ILE A 68 -1.76 8.11 -1.96
C ILE A 68 -2.88 8.78 -2.74
N ASP A 69 -2.59 9.95 -3.31
CA ASP A 69 -3.53 10.69 -4.16
C ASP A 69 -2.73 11.41 -5.24
N GLY A 70 -2.89 10.97 -6.49
CA GLY A 70 -2.22 11.52 -7.66
C GLY A 70 -3.14 12.27 -8.61
N GLY A 71 -4.38 12.56 -8.19
CA GLY A 71 -5.39 13.21 -9.02
C GLY A 71 -6.00 12.34 -10.12
N GLY A 72 -5.78 11.03 -10.10
CA GLY A 72 -6.37 10.08 -11.04
C GLY A 72 -7.80 9.65 -10.67
N GLU A 73 -8.40 8.81 -11.52
CA GLU A 73 -9.78 8.34 -11.38
C GLU A 73 -10.05 7.50 -10.13
N ALA A 74 -9.01 6.97 -9.48
CA ALA A 74 -9.10 6.28 -8.19
C ALA A 74 -9.55 7.18 -7.04
N LYS A 75 -9.42 8.52 -7.18
CA LYS A 75 -9.75 9.52 -6.15
C LYS A 75 -9.05 9.25 -4.80
N GLY A 76 -7.79 8.82 -4.91
CA GLY A 76 -6.93 8.49 -3.78
C GLY A 76 -7.26 7.16 -3.08
N VAL A 77 -6.27 6.65 -2.34
CA VAL A 77 -6.39 5.44 -1.51
C VAL A 77 -5.82 5.74 -0.13
N THR A 78 -6.57 5.37 0.92
CA THR A 78 -6.14 5.55 2.31
C THR A 78 -6.16 4.22 3.05
N VAL A 79 -5.08 3.90 3.74
CA VAL A 79 -4.92 2.68 4.54
C VAL A 79 -4.37 3.03 5.91
N THR A 80 -4.96 2.50 6.97
CA THR A 80 -4.44 2.56 8.34
C THR A 80 -4.09 1.16 8.83
N ALA A 81 -2.88 0.98 9.34
CA ALA A 81 -2.34 -0.29 9.83
C ALA A 81 -1.80 -0.15 11.26
N HIS A 82 -1.82 -1.27 11.99
CA HIS A 82 -1.32 -1.38 13.36
C HIS A 82 -0.18 -2.41 13.46
N HIS A 83 0.46 -2.47 14.62
CA HIS A 83 1.64 -3.31 14.86
C HIS A 83 1.36 -4.83 14.70
N ASP A 84 0.13 -5.25 14.98
CA ASP A 84 -0.35 -6.63 15.01
C ASP A 84 -0.72 -7.17 13.62
N GLY A 85 -0.58 -6.33 12.59
CA GLY A 85 -0.96 -6.66 11.21
C GLY A 85 -2.43 -6.40 10.90
N SER A 86 -3.23 -5.90 11.85
CA SER A 86 -4.57 -5.40 11.54
C SER A 86 -4.48 -4.15 10.67
N VAL A 87 -5.35 -4.10 9.66
CA VAL A 87 -5.33 -3.03 8.66
C VAL A 87 -6.74 -2.79 8.15
N LYS A 88 -7.05 -1.54 7.86
CA LYS A 88 -8.27 -1.12 7.17
C LYS A 88 -7.92 -0.10 6.10
N GLY A 89 -8.73 -0.03 5.06
CA GLY A 89 -8.53 0.96 4.02
C GLY A 89 -9.68 1.04 3.04
N TYR A 90 -9.65 2.08 2.22
CA TYR A 90 -10.61 2.32 1.16
C TYR A 90 -9.97 3.06 -0.01
N ILE A 91 -10.60 2.96 -1.16
CA ILE A 91 -10.30 3.71 -2.39
C ILE A 91 -11.45 4.71 -2.65
N GLY A 92 -11.14 5.93 -3.09
CA GLY A 92 -12.15 6.97 -3.29
C GLY A 92 -13.14 6.66 -4.42
N ASN A 93 -12.71 5.89 -5.42
CA ASN A 93 -13.56 5.36 -6.48
C ASN A 93 -13.33 3.84 -6.65
N PRO A 94 -14.14 2.97 -6.02
CA PRO A 94 -14.02 1.53 -6.19
C PRO A 94 -14.40 1.05 -7.59
N LYS A 95 -15.06 1.88 -8.40
CA LYS A 95 -15.51 1.50 -9.74
C LYS A 95 -14.52 1.90 -10.84
N VAL A 96 -13.34 2.44 -10.50
CA VAL A 96 -12.31 2.71 -11.50
C VAL A 96 -11.84 1.41 -12.14
N ASP A 97 -11.92 1.36 -13.46
CA ASP A 97 -11.38 0.26 -14.24
C ASP A 97 -10.85 0.79 -15.57
N LEU A 98 -9.53 0.81 -15.70
CA LEU A 98 -8.87 1.29 -16.89
C LEU A 98 -8.52 0.11 -17.79
N PRO A 99 -8.44 0.31 -19.11
CA PRO A 99 -7.88 -0.70 -20.01
C PRO A 99 -6.50 -1.16 -19.54
N LEU A 100 -6.17 -2.42 -19.83
CA LEU A 100 -4.84 -2.94 -19.58
C LEU A 100 -3.78 -2.07 -20.27
N ASN A 101 -2.63 -1.95 -19.63
CA ASN A 101 -1.53 -1.18 -20.17
C ASN A 101 -0.79 -1.89 -21.29
N GLU A 102 0.24 -1.23 -21.83
CA GLU A 102 1.06 -1.74 -22.95
C GLU A 102 1.73 -3.09 -22.64
N LYS A 103 1.83 -3.48 -21.37
CA LYS A 103 2.38 -4.77 -20.91
C LYS A 103 1.30 -5.81 -20.61
N GLY A 104 0.03 -5.51 -20.90
CA GLY A 104 -1.12 -6.37 -20.61
C GLY A 104 -1.43 -6.49 -19.12
N LYS A 105 -1.09 -5.49 -18.29
CA LYS A 105 -1.34 -5.49 -16.83
C LYS A 105 -2.36 -4.42 -16.44
N LEU A 106 -2.97 -4.59 -15.27
CA LEU A 106 -3.87 -3.60 -14.68
C LEU A 106 -3.17 -2.25 -14.50
N GLU A 107 -3.81 -1.18 -14.96
CA GLU A 107 -3.21 0.15 -15.06
C GLU A 107 -3.40 0.96 -13.76
N VAL A 108 -2.72 0.50 -12.70
CA VAL A 108 -2.80 1.09 -11.36
C VAL A 108 -2.22 2.50 -11.34
N GLY A 109 -1.06 2.72 -11.95
CA GLY A 109 -0.42 4.03 -12.02
C GLY A 109 -1.27 5.07 -12.74
N GLY A 110 -1.95 4.68 -13.84
CA GLY A 110 -2.93 5.54 -14.50
C GLY A 110 -4.14 5.85 -13.63
N ALA A 111 -4.67 4.85 -12.90
CA ALA A 111 -5.83 5.04 -12.03
C ALA A 111 -5.53 5.95 -10.84
N ILE A 112 -4.36 5.81 -10.21
CA ILE A 112 -3.94 6.66 -9.08
C ILE A 112 -3.54 8.06 -9.56
N GLY A 113 -2.88 8.15 -10.72
CA GLY A 113 -2.27 9.37 -11.24
C GLY A 113 -0.90 9.65 -10.60
N LYS A 114 -0.20 10.66 -11.14
CA LYS A 114 1.16 11.04 -10.70
C LYS A 114 1.25 12.47 -10.16
N ASN A 115 0.18 13.25 -10.30
CA ASN A 115 0.17 14.66 -9.94
C ASN A 115 -0.31 14.84 -8.50
N GLY A 116 0.48 14.34 -7.56
CA GLY A 116 0.14 14.45 -6.15
C GLY A 116 1.17 13.81 -5.24
N TYR A 117 0.71 13.14 -4.19
CA TYR A 117 1.57 12.75 -3.08
C TYR A 117 1.32 11.34 -2.56
N LEU A 118 2.38 10.75 -2.01
CA LEU A 118 2.31 9.70 -1.02
C LEU A 118 2.62 10.31 0.35
N LYS A 119 1.71 10.15 1.30
CA LYS A 119 1.83 10.67 2.67
C LYS A 119 1.72 9.51 3.65
N VAL A 120 2.60 9.54 4.64
CA VAL A 120 2.67 8.54 5.70
C VAL A 120 2.61 9.27 7.04
N ILE A 121 1.60 8.93 7.83
CA ILE A 121 1.32 9.52 9.13
C ILE A 121 1.54 8.43 10.17
N LYS A 122 2.43 8.66 11.12
CA LYS A 122 2.69 7.76 12.26
C LYS A 122 2.15 8.42 13.52
N ASP A 123 1.09 7.84 14.07
CA ASP A 123 0.61 8.18 15.40
C ASP A 123 1.27 7.24 16.42
N MET A 124 2.06 7.82 17.31
CA MET A 124 2.84 7.12 18.34
C MET A 124 2.43 7.57 19.76
N GLY A 125 1.24 8.16 19.92
CA GLY A 125 0.78 8.69 21.20
C GLY A 125 1.54 9.94 21.66
N LEU A 126 2.24 10.61 20.74
CA LEU A 126 2.86 11.92 20.97
C LEU A 126 1.80 13.03 20.88
N LYS A 127 2.19 14.26 21.23
CA LYS A 127 1.29 15.43 21.11
C LYS A 127 0.79 15.63 19.68
N GLU A 128 1.66 15.41 18.70
CA GLU A 128 1.36 15.51 17.27
C GLU A 128 1.91 14.27 16.55
N PRO A 129 1.22 13.75 15.52
CA PRO A 129 1.71 12.62 14.75
C PRO A 129 2.92 13.04 13.91
N TYR A 130 3.80 12.08 13.63
CA TYR A 130 4.87 12.29 12.65
C TYR A 130 4.31 12.16 11.24
N VAL A 131 4.56 13.14 10.37
CA VAL A 131 4.06 13.15 8.99
C VAL A 131 5.23 13.26 8.03
N GLY A 132 5.39 12.25 7.18
CA GLY A 132 6.29 12.29 6.03
C GLY A 132 5.49 12.31 4.74
N GLN A 133 5.92 13.11 3.76
CA GLN A 133 5.26 13.23 2.47
C GLN A 133 6.28 13.34 1.35
N VAL A 134 6.04 12.63 0.25
CA VAL A 134 6.84 12.69 -0.98
C VAL A 134 5.92 12.84 -2.19
N PRO A 135 6.38 13.44 -3.31
CA PRO A 135 5.66 13.36 -4.57
C PRO A 135 5.54 11.91 -5.04
N ILE A 136 4.47 11.59 -5.75
CA ILE A 136 4.31 10.28 -6.41
C ILE A 136 5.37 10.15 -7.49
N TYR A 137 6.03 8.99 -7.54
CA TYR A 137 7.07 8.70 -8.53
C TYR A 137 6.48 7.95 -9.74
N THR A 138 5.76 6.85 -9.51
CA THR A 138 5.16 6.05 -10.59
C THR A 138 3.65 5.88 -10.46
N GLY A 139 3.11 5.93 -9.23
CA GLY A 139 1.71 5.60 -8.97
C GLY A 139 1.46 4.09 -8.90
N GLU A 140 2.48 3.24 -9.06
CA GLU A 140 2.35 1.77 -8.93
C GLU A 140 2.35 1.30 -7.47
N VAL A 141 2.39 2.23 -6.51
CA VAL A 141 2.40 2.04 -5.04
C VAL A 141 3.70 1.47 -4.51
N GLY A 142 4.19 0.36 -5.07
CA GLY A 142 5.44 -0.28 -4.63
C GLY A 142 6.65 0.64 -4.73
N ASP A 143 6.86 1.22 -5.92
CA ASP A 143 7.96 2.16 -6.16
C ASP A 143 7.81 3.44 -5.33
N ASP A 144 6.57 3.90 -5.12
CA ASP A 144 6.28 5.10 -4.36
C ASP A 144 6.62 4.93 -2.87
N ILE A 145 6.30 3.75 -2.29
CA ILE A 145 6.69 3.41 -0.91
C ILE A 145 8.22 3.26 -0.80
N ALA A 146 8.87 2.61 -1.77
CA ALA A 146 10.33 2.48 -1.79
C ALA A 146 11.01 3.87 -1.87
N TYR A 147 10.45 4.78 -2.68
CA TYR A 147 10.89 6.16 -2.80
C TYR A 147 10.70 6.93 -1.49
N TYR A 148 9.54 6.78 -0.84
CA TYR A 148 9.29 7.36 0.49
C TYR A 148 10.33 6.92 1.52
N PHE A 149 10.61 5.63 1.63
CA PHE A 149 11.63 5.14 2.57
C PHE A 149 13.02 5.72 2.27
N THR A 150 13.37 5.82 1.00
CA THR A 150 14.68 6.34 0.59
C THR A 150 14.82 7.83 0.91
N VAL A 151 13.80 8.64 0.60
CA VAL A 151 13.86 10.11 0.72
C VAL A 151 13.49 10.59 2.13
N SER A 152 12.41 10.09 2.70
CA SER A 152 11.88 10.57 3.99
C SER A 152 12.51 9.85 5.19
N GLU A 153 12.77 8.55 5.08
CA GLU A 153 13.31 7.73 6.18
C GLU A 153 14.82 7.48 6.04
N GLN A 154 15.45 7.98 4.98
CA GLN A 154 16.87 7.78 4.66
C GLN A 154 17.30 6.31 4.70
N THR A 155 16.37 5.43 4.35
CA THR A 155 16.55 3.97 4.39
C THR A 155 16.33 3.44 2.97
N PRO A 156 17.43 3.20 2.21
CA PRO A 156 17.33 2.60 0.88
C PRO A 156 16.52 1.30 0.95
N SER A 157 15.45 1.24 0.16
CA SER A 157 14.45 0.17 0.26
C SER A 157 14.05 -0.34 -1.12
N ALA A 158 13.70 -1.62 -1.20
CA ALA A 158 13.05 -2.23 -2.35
C ALA A 158 11.71 -2.80 -1.89
N VAL A 159 10.63 -2.43 -2.58
CA VAL A 159 9.27 -2.82 -2.22
C VAL A 159 8.58 -3.40 -3.45
N ALA A 160 8.16 -4.66 -3.36
CA ALA A 160 7.43 -5.34 -4.40
C ALA A 160 6.03 -5.70 -3.90
N LEU A 161 5.00 -5.23 -4.60
CA LEU A 161 3.60 -5.45 -4.26
C LEU A 161 2.88 -6.00 -5.50
N GLY A 162 2.14 -7.08 -5.32
CA GLY A 162 1.44 -7.76 -6.41
C GLY A 162 0.01 -8.10 -6.02
N VAL A 163 -0.91 -7.89 -6.95
CA VAL A 163 -2.30 -8.33 -6.87
C VAL A 163 -2.62 -8.97 -8.21
N LEU A 164 -3.14 -10.19 -8.18
CA LEU A 164 -3.69 -10.87 -9.33
C LEU A 164 -5.21 -10.90 -9.16
N VAL A 165 -5.92 -10.38 -10.16
CA VAL A 165 -7.39 -10.45 -10.23
C VAL A 165 -7.72 -11.51 -11.28
N ASP A 166 -8.65 -12.40 -10.95
CA ASP A 166 -9.06 -13.48 -11.85
C ASP A 166 -9.87 -12.93 -13.03
N THR A 167 -9.82 -13.62 -14.16
CA THR A 167 -10.42 -13.15 -15.43
C THR A 167 -11.95 -13.11 -15.39
N ASP A 168 -12.57 -13.87 -14.49
CA ASP A 168 -14.03 -13.89 -14.33
C ASP A 168 -14.59 -12.62 -13.65
N LEU A 169 -13.70 -11.73 -13.17
CA LEU A 169 -14.02 -10.43 -12.59
C LEU A 169 -13.66 -9.25 -13.51
N SER A 170 -13.16 -9.51 -14.72
CA SER A 170 -12.78 -8.52 -15.74
C SER A 170 -13.73 -8.49 -16.94
#